data_AF-A0A6G1DEQ4-F1
#
_entry.id   AF-A0A6G1DEQ4-F1
#
_cell.length_a   1.000
_cell.length_b   1.000
_cell.length_c   1.000
_cell.angle_alpha   90.00
_cell.angle_beta   90.00
_cell.angle_gamma   90.00
#
_symmetry.space_group_name_H-M   'P 1'
#
loop_
_entity.id
_entity.type
_entity.pdbx_description
1 polymer ?
#
loop_
_entity_poly.entity_id
_entity_poly.type
_entity_poly.pdbx_seq_one_letter_code
_entity_poly.pdbx_strand_id
1 'polypeptide(L)'
;MAYIYTQWRLRPAAAVLCLIVLVGLAAGANAAIFTITNRCPYTVWPAATPVGGGVQLNPGQTWTINVPAGTSSGRVWGRTDCNFNGGRGSCQTGDCAGALSCSLSGWPPMTLAEFTP
;
A
#
# COMPACT_ATOMS: atom_id res chain seq x y z
N MET A 1 -29.22 -3.49 58.64
CA MET A 1 -28.21 -3.86 57.63
C MET A 1 -28.54 -3.12 56.35
N ALA A 2 -27.81 -2.06 56.03
CA ALA A 2 -27.99 -1.32 54.78
C ALA A 2 -26.90 -1.78 53.79
N TYR A 3 -27.31 -2.39 52.68
CA TYR A 3 -26.40 -2.72 51.58
C TYR A 3 -26.12 -1.44 50.79
N ILE A 4 -24.89 -0.94 50.90
CA ILE A 4 -24.38 0.13 50.05
C ILE A 4 -24.11 -0.50 48.67
N TYR A 5 -25.07 -0.38 47.75
CA TYR A 5 -24.76 -0.50 46.33
C TYR A 5 -24.08 0.81 45.93
N THR A 6 -22.78 0.77 45.65
CA THR A 6 -22.04 1.87 45.05
C THR A 6 -22.63 2.17 43.67
N GLN A 7 -23.58 3.09 43.63
CA GLN A 7 -24.10 3.70 42.42
C GLN A 7 -23.01 4.62 41.87
N TRP A 8 -22.06 4.06 41.10
CA TRP A 8 -21.15 4.83 40.28
C TRP A 8 -21.95 5.55 39.18
N ARG A 9 -22.59 6.66 39.53
CA ARG A 9 -23.15 7.59 38.53
C ARG A 9 -21.97 8.19 37.78
N LEU A 10 -21.61 7.60 36.64
CA LEU A 10 -20.71 8.26 35.70
C LEU A 10 -21.31 9.63 35.38
N ARG A 11 -20.55 10.68 35.65
CA ARG A 11 -20.97 12.04 35.30
C ARG A 11 -21.19 12.08 33.80
N PRO A 12 -22.34 12.59 33.30
CA PRO A 12 -22.60 12.66 31.86
C PRO A 12 -21.49 13.43 31.12
N ALA A 13 -20.89 14.43 31.77
CA ALA A 13 -19.71 15.14 31.27
C ALA A 13 -18.48 14.24 31.04
N ALA A 14 -18.22 13.26 31.92
CA ALA A 14 -17.12 12.31 31.77
C ALA A 14 -17.38 11.31 30.63
N ALA A 15 -18.63 10.90 30.45
CA ALA A 15 -19.02 10.06 29.32
C ALA A 15 -18.89 10.80 27.98
N VAL A 16 -19.32 12.06 27.91
CA VAL A 16 -19.19 12.92 26.72
C VAL A 16 -17.72 13.18 26.38
N LEU A 17 -16.88 13.47 27.38
CA LEU A 17 -15.44 13.69 27.17
C LEU A 17 -14.77 12.41 26.64
N CYS A 18 -15.11 11.25 27.19
CA CYS A 18 -14.60 9.95 26.73
C CYS A 18 -15.01 9.66 25.28
N LEU A 19 -16.25 9.99 24.91
CA LEU A 19 -16.78 9.81 23.56
C LEU A 19 -16.10 10.75 22.54
N ILE A 20 -15.82 12.00 22.93
CA ILE A 20 -15.04 12.95 22.11
C ILE A 20 -13.60 12.45 21.91
N VAL A 21 -12.96 11.90 22.95
CA VAL A 21 -11.61 11.33 22.85
C VAL A 21 -11.60 10.09 21.94
N LEU A 22 -12.59 9.20 22.05
CA LEU A 22 -12.71 8.02 21.20
C LEU A 22 -12.95 8.38 19.72
N VAL A 23 -13.77 9.40 19.45
CA VAL A 23 -14.00 9.90 18.08
C VAL A 23 -12.75 10.61 17.53
N GLY A 24 -12.01 11.35 18.37
CA GLY A 24 -10.76 12.01 17.97
C GLY A 24 -9.60 11.06 17.64
N LEU A 25 -9.59 9.86 18.24
CA LEU A 25 -8.61 8.81 17.95
C LEU A 25 -8.89 8.06 16.63
N ALA A 26 -10.09 8.19 16.07
CA ALA A 26 -10.46 7.62 14.77
C ALA A 26 -9.96 8.49 13.59
N ALA A 27 -8.76 9.05 13.68
CA ALA A 27 -8.13 9.74 12.57
C ALA A 27 -7.96 8.72 11.41
N GLY A 28 -8.77 8.92 10.37
CA GLY A 28 -8.93 7.98 9.26
C GLY A 28 -7.63 7.79 8.48
N ALA A 29 -7.43 6.56 8.00
CA ALA A 29 -6.39 6.32 7.02
C ALA A 29 -6.83 6.88 5.65
N ASN A 30 -5.91 7.50 4.92
CA ASN A 30 -6.23 8.10 3.63
C ASN A 30 -5.97 7.09 2.52
N ALA A 31 -6.91 6.97 1.59
CA ALA A 31 -6.65 6.28 0.33
C ALA A 31 -5.79 7.19 -0.57
N ALA A 32 -4.85 6.59 -1.30
CA ALA A 32 -3.96 7.32 -2.20
C ALA A 32 -4.05 6.76 -3.62
N ILE A 33 -3.86 7.62 -4.61
CA ILE A 33 -3.76 7.21 -6.02
C ILE A 33 -2.33 7.48 -6.48
N PHE A 34 -1.62 6.43 -6.89
CA PHE A 34 -0.28 6.58 -7.46
C PHE A 34 -0.35 6.38 -8.98
N THR A 35 0.30 7.29 -9.70
CA THR A 35 0.41 7.27 -11.15
C THR A 35 1.87 7.03 -11.53
N ILE A 36 2.15 5.87 -12.10
CA ILE A 36 3.48 5.41 -12.51
C ILE A 36 3.61 5.63 -14.01
N THR A 37 4.50 6.52 -14.44
CA THR A 37 4.74 6.81 -15.86
C THR A 37 6.13 6.32 -16.27
N ASN A 38 6.21 5.51 -17.32
CA ASN A 38 7.49 5.17 -17.93
C ASN A 38 7.97 6.32 -18.83
N ARG A 39 8.98 7.06 -18.39
CA ARG A 39 9.66 8.08 -19.21
C ARG A 39 11.00 7.60 -19.78
N CYS A 40 11.35 6.35 -19.57
CA CYS A 40 12.54 5.75 -20.17
C CYS A 40 12.31 5.52 -21.68
N PRO A 41 13.37 5.51 -22.49
CA PRO A 41 13.27 5.23 -23.93
C PRO A 41 13.08 3.72 -24.23
N TYR A 42 12.89 2.89 -23.21
CA TYR A 42 12.70 1.44 -23.31
C TYR A 42 11.54 0.97 -22.44
N THR A 43 11.03 -0.23 -22.73
CA THR A 43 9.96 -0.87 -21.94
C THR A 43 10.45 -1.26 -20.56
N VAL A 44 9.63 -1.01 -19.55
CA VAL A 44 9.87 -1.41 -18.16
C VAL A 44 8.64 -2.12 -17.61
N TRP A 45 8.82 -2.93 -16.58
CA TRP A 45 7.72 -3.66 -15.94
C TRP A 45 7.60 -3.21 -14.49
N PRO A 46 7.01 -2.03 -14.21
CA PRO A 46 6.88 -1.58 -12.84
C PRO A 46 6.06 -2.59 -12.03
N ALA A 47 6.42 -2.71 -10.76
CA ALA A 47 5.75 -3.56 -9.80
C ALA A 47 5.47 -2.79 -8.52
N ALA A 48 4.39 -3.18 -7.84
CA ALA A 48 3.96 -2.55 -6.60
C ALA A 48 3.36 -3.58 -5.64
N THR A 49 3.73 -3.47 -4.37
CA THR A 49 3.17 -4.28 -3.28
C THR A 49 2.79 -3.39 -2.10
N PRO A 50 1.78 -3.76 -1.28
CA PRO A 50 0.92 -4.94 -1.42
C PRO A 50 -0.18 -4.81 -2.49
N VAL A 51 -0.33 -3.63 -3.10
CA VAL A 51 -1.39 -3.34 -4.07
C VAL A 51 -0.80 -2.93 -5.42
N GLY A 52 -1.42 -3.39 -6.50
CA GLY A 52 -1.03 -3.11 -7.89
C GLY A 52 -0.44 -4.33 -8.59
N GLY A 53 0.47 -5.05 -7.93
CA GLY A 53 1.11 -6.22 -8.54
C GLY A 53 2.18 -5.80 -9.53
N GLY A 54 1.87 -5.83 -10.83
CA GLY A 54 2.80 -5.40 -11.87
C GLY A 54 2.24 -5.48 -13.28
N VAL A 55 2.76 -4.64 -14.17
CA VAL A 55 2.30 -4.50 -15.56
C VAL A 55 3.49 -4.16 -16.46
N GLN A 56 3.34 -4.35 -17.77
CA GLN A 56 4.28 -3.82 -18.76
C GLN A 56 3.92 -2.37 -19.09
N LEU A 57 4.91 -1.48 -19.08
CA LEU A 57 4.81 -0.12 -19.60
C LEU A 57 5.84 0.11 -20.70
N ASN A 58 5.37 0.27 -21.93
CA ASN A 58 6.17 0.79 -23.04
C ASN A 58 6.49 2.28 -22.82
N PRO A 59 7.47 2.86 -23.56
CA PRO A 59 7.81 4.27 -23.42
C PRO A 59 6.60 5.20 -23.51
N GLY A 60 6.49 6.13 -22.57
CA GLY A 60 5.40 7.10 -22.47
C GLY A 60 4.11 6.57 -21.83
N GLN A 61 3.98 5.25 -21.62
CA GLN A 61 2.78 4.69 -20.99
C GLN A 61 2.73 4.96 -19.50
N THR A 62 1.51 4.95 -18.96
CA THR A 62 1.21 5.22 -17.56
C THR A 62 0.32 4.13 -16.98
N TRP A 63 0.56 3.80 -15.72
CA TRP A 63 -0.24 2.87 -14.93
C TRP A 63 -0.63 3.52 -13.61
N THR A 64 -1.91 3.44 -13.25
CA THR A 64 -2.44 3.99 -12.00
C THR A 64 -2.82 2.88 -11.05
N ILE A 65 -2.42 3.00 -9.78
CA ILE A 65 -2.80 2.11 -8.68
C ILE A 65 -3.57 2.89 -7.63
N ASN A 66 -4.69 2.32 -7.20
CA ASN A 66 -5.48 2.82 -6.07
C ASN A 66 -5.03 2.10 -4.82
N VAL A 67 -4.35 2.80 -3.93
CA VAL A 67 -3.88 2.28 -2.65
C VAL A 67 -4.95 2.53 -1.59
N PRO A 68 -5.51 1.47 -1.00
CA PRO A 68 -6.53 1.61 0.02
C PRO A 68 -6.01 2.33 1.26
N ALA A 69 -6.92 3.08 1.89
CA ALA A 69 -6.75 3.57 3.24
C ALA A 69 -6.31 2.45 4.19
N GLY A 70 -5.29 2.71 4.99
CA GLY A 70 -4.80 1.80 6.02
C GLY A 70 -3.68 0.87 5.54
N THR A 71 -3.16 1.10 4.33
CA THR A 71 -1.94 0.43 3.85
C THR A 71 -0.76 0.86 4.72
N SER A 72 -0.24 -0.03 5.55
CA SER A 72 0.80 0.31 6.53
C SER A 72 2.19 0.50 5.92
N SER A 73 2.47 -0.15 4.80
CA SER A 73 3.73 -0.01 4.05
C SER A 73 3.53 -0.49 2.63
N GLY A 74 3.96 0.30 1.66
CA GLY A 74 3.96 -0.09 0.26
C GLY A 74 5.26 0.28 -0.45
N ARG A 75 5.49 -0.39 -1.56
CA ARG A 75 6.71 -0.29 -2.37
C ARG A 75 6.33 -0.25 -3.84
N VAL A 76 6.98 0.61 -4.61
CA VAL A 76 6.96 0.58 -6.08
C VAL A 76 8.39 0.51 -6.58
N TRP A 77 8.64 -0.29 -7.61
CA TRP A 77 9.95 -0.37 -8.26
C TRP A 77 9.84 -0.65 -9.75
N GLY A 78 10.91 -0.31 -10.48
CA GLY A 78 11.06 -0.67 -11.89
C GLY A 78 11.73 -2.03 -12.04
N ARG A 79 11.33 -2.77 -13.10
CA ARG A 79 12.01 -3.98 -13.56
C ARG A 79 12.41 -3.81 -15.02
N THR A 80 13.58 -4.32 -15.39
CA THR A 80 14.11 -4.23 -16.76
C THR A 80 14.38 -5.61 -17.34
N ASP A 81 14.42 -5.66 -18.67
CA ASP A 81 14.78 -6.83 -19.48
C ASP A 81 13.99 -8.08 -19.06
N CYS A 82 12.66 -7.91 -18.94
CA CYS A 82 11.78 -9.00 -18.57
C CYS A 82 11.26 -9.77 -19.79
N ASN A 83 11.07 -11.07 -19.63
CA ASN A 83 10.40 -11.92 -20.61
C ASN A 83 9.34 -12.77 -19.91
N PHE A 84 8.07 -12.54 -20.25
CA PHE A 84 6.93 -13.25 -19.65
C PHE A 84 6.15 -14.04 -20.70
N ASN A 85 5.77 -15.26 -20.36
CA ASN A 85 4.81 -16.10 -21.09
C ASN A 85 3.68 -16.50 -20.14
N GLY A 86 2.45 -16.08 -20.45
CA GLY A 86 1.28 -16.36 -19.61
C GLY A 86 1.37 -15.81 -18.18
N GLY A 87 2.08 -14.69 -17.97
CA GLY A 87 2.24 -14.04 -16.66
C GLY A 87 3.37 -14.59 -15.78
N ARG A 88 4.14 -15.55 -16.27
CA ARG A 88 5.36 -16.08 -15.63
C ARG A 88 6.58 -15.91 -16.51
N GLY A 89 7.75 -15.75 -15.91
CA GLY A 89 8.96 -15.35 -16.63
C GLY A 89 10.12 -15.03 -15.72
N SER A 90 10.97 -14.11 -16.15
CA SER A 90 12.03 -13.53 -15.34
C SER A 90 12.36 -12.11 -15.79
N CYS A 91 12.91 -11.31 -14.89
CA CYS A 91 13.52 -10.01 -15.16
C CYS A 91 15.00 -10.02 -14.77
N GLN A 92 15.82 -9.21 -15.45
CA GLN A 92 17.22 -9.04 -15.07
C GLN A 92 17.39 -8.24 -13.77
N THR A 93 16.51 -7.25 -13.56
CA THR A 93 16.53 -6.40 -12.35
C THR A 93 15.15 -6.37 -11.70
N GLY A 94 15.12 -6.31 -10.37
CA GLY A 94 13.87 -6.19 -9.60
C GLY A 94 12.89 -7.36 -9.73
N ASP A 95 13.35 -8.54 -10.16
CA ASP A 95 12.49 -9.71 -10.34
C ASP A 95 11.79 -10.12 -9.03
N CYS A 96 10.52 -10.51 -9.09
CA CYS A 96 9.71 -10.90 -7.93
C CYS A 96 9.32 -12.38 -7.98
N ALA A 97 10.32 -13.26 -8.11
CA ALA A 97 10.17 -14.70 -8.28
C ALA A 97 9.46 -15.10 -9.58
N GLY A 98 9.76 -14.38 -10.66
CA GLY A 98 9.30 -14.67 -12.01
C GLY A 98 7.82 -14.36 -12.28
N ALA A 99 7.13 -13.66 -11.39
CA ALA A 99 5.74 -13.27 -11.59
C ALA A 99 5.64 -11.93 -12.34
N LEU A 100 4.75 -11.81 -13.33
CA LEU A 100 4.43 -10.50 -13.92
C LEU A 100 3.72 -9.60 -12.90
N SER A 101 2.73 -10.14 -12.19
CA SER A 101 2.02 -9.44 -11.12
C SER A 101 2.61 -9.84 -9.76
N CYS A 102 3.42 -8.98 -9.15
CA CYS A 102 4.17 -9.29 -7.94
C CYS A 102 3.30 -9.34 -6.68
N SER A 103 3.45 -10.40 -5.90
CA SER A 103 2.97 -10.47 -4.50
C SER A 103 4.08 -10.33 -3.47
N LEU A 104 5.33 -10.46 -3.91
CA LEU A 104 6.55 -10.36 -3.10
C LEU A 104 7.37 -9.15 -3.55
N SER A 105 8.28 -8.69 -2.69
CA SER A 105 9.28 -7.68 -3.07
C SER A 105 10.22 -8.23 -4.15
N GLY A 106 10.75 -7.33 -4.99
CA GLY A 106 11.75 -7.66 -6.00
C GLY A 106 13.15 -7.94 -5.42
N TRP A 107 13.99 -8.61 -6.19
CA TRP A 107 15.39 -8.88 -5.89
C TRP A 107 16.32 -7.75 -6.38
N PRO A 108 17.35 -7.37 -5.59
CA PRO A 108 18.35 -6.37 -6.01
C PRO A 108 19.12 -6.78 -7.27
N PRO A 109 19.64 -5.82 -8.07
CA PRO A 109 19.55 -4.37 -7.86
C PRO A 109 18.20 -3.79 -8.33
N MET A 110 17.66 -2.84 -7.56
CA MET A 110 16.46 -2.10 -7.92
C MET A 110 16.36 -0.79 -7.12
N THR A 111 15.85 0.26 -7.75
CA THR A 111 15.46 1.49 -7.06
C THR A 111 14.05 1.33 -6.51
N LEU A 112 13.86 1.66 -5.23
CA LEU A 112 12.59 1.56 -4.52
C LEU A 112 12.01 2.95 -4.23
N ALA A 113 10.72 3.10 -4.49
CA ALA A 113 9.89 4.14 -3.90
C ALA A 113 9.04 3.51 -2.79
N GLU A 114 9.32 3.85 -1.54
CA GLU A 114 8.58 3.35 -0.38
C GLU A 114 7.58 4.41 0.12
N PHE A 115 6.40 3.97 0.56
CA PHE A 115 5.34 4.88 0.97
C PHE A 115 4.52 4.32 2.15
N THR A 116 3.94 5.25 2.92
CA THR A 116 3.00 5.01 4.02
C THR A 116 1.88 6.05 3.89
N PRO A 117 0.80 5.75 3.12
CA PRO A 117 -0.25 6.71 2.77
C PRO A 117 -1.30 6.89 3.85
#